data_AF-A0A352VWU1-F1
#
_entry.id   AF-A0A352VWU1-F1
#
_cell.length_a   1.000
_cell.length_b   1.000
_cell.length_c   1.000
_cell.angle_alpha   90.00
_cell.angle_beta   90.00
_cell.angle_gamma   90.00
#
_symmetry.space_group_name_H-M   'P 1'
#
loop_
_entity.id
_entity.type
_entity.pdbx_description
1 polymer ?
#
loop_
_entity_poly.entity_id
_entity_poly.type
_entity_poly.pdbx_seq_one_letter_code
_entity_poly.pdbx_strand_id
1 'polypeptide(L)'
;MKQLWAGKIIGILLLLKSPSETLRYPRRSQDFQKAIRSYDRLVKNALIENPPVCSSGKRGRTAQSSTRNLLIRLSEHRNDILRFAFDRKIPFDNNQAERDILMFKVKAKISGCFRSKKGIDVFCRLRSYASTIRKRGTGMYEGFLTLATGSPLTIFG
;
A
#
# COMPACT_ATOMS: atom_id res chain seq x y z
N MET A 1 0.14 -4.36 -28.51
CA MET A 1 1.34 -3.51 -28.39
C MET A 1 1.94 -3.66 -27.00
N LYS A 2 3.25 -3.91 -26.89
CA LYS A 2 3.94 -4.06 -25.61
C LYS A 2 4.13 -2.68 -24.96
N GLN A 3 3.54 -2.47 -23.79
CA GLN A 3 3.54 -1.18 -23.08
C GLN A 3 4.88 -0.95 -22.38
N LEU A 4 5.88 -0.41 -23.11
CA LEU A 4 7.25 -0.23 -22.60
C LEU A 4 7.35 0.72 -21.40
N TRP A 5 6.39 1.64 -21.23
CA TRP A 5 6.34 2.55 -20.09
C TRP A 5 6.24 1.82 -18.75
N ALA A 6 5.58 0.64 -18.71
CA ALA A 6 5.34 -0.08 -17.45
C ALA A 6 6.66 -0.54 -16.82
N GLY A 7 7.57 -1.11 -17.62
CA GLY A 7 8.91 -1.49 -17.17
C GLY A 7 9.73 -0.28 -16.71
N LYS A 8 9.60 0.86 -17.40
CA LYS A 8 10.27 2.11 -17.01
C LYS A 8 9.76 2.64 -15.67
N ILE A 9 8.44 2.60 -15.43
CA ILE A 9 7.85 2.97 -14.14
C ILE A 9 8.37 2.06 -13.03
N ILE A 10 8.38 0.74 -13.24
CA ILE A 10 8.94 -0.21 -12.27
C ILE A 10 10.40 0.14 -11.94
N GLY A 11 11.22 0.38 -12.95
CA GLY A 11 12.62 0.79 -12.77
C GLY A 11 12.76 2.05 -11.93
N ILE A 12 11.92 3.07 -12.16
CA ILE A 12 11.92 4.30 -11.35
C ILE A 12 11.48 4.03 -9.91
N LEU A 13 10.44 3.22 -9.70
CA LEU A 13 9.97 2.90 -8.35
C LEU A 13 11.04 2.14 -7.56
N LEU A 14 11.73 1.19 -8.19
CA LEU A 14 12.86 0.48 -7.57
C LEU A 14 14.05 1.41 -7.31
N LEU A 15 14.36 2.31 -8.24
CA LEU A 15 15.39 3.33 -8.04
C LEU A 15 15.07 4.22 -6.84
N LEU A 16 13.79 4.54 -6.60
CA LEU A 16 13.36 5.32 -5.43
C LEU A 16 13.32 4.47 -4.15
N LYS A 17 13.19 3.14 -4.26
CA LYS A 17 13.12 2.21 -3.13
C LYS A 17 14.44 2.10 -2.36
N SER A 18 15.52 1.66 -3.01
CA SER A 18 16.82 1.45 -2.32
C SER A 18 17.28 2.66 -1.50
N PRO A 19 17.14 3.90 -2.01
CA PRO A 19 17.30 5.16 -1.28
C PRO A 19 16.51 5.32 0.01
N SER A 20 15.22 4.96 -0.03
CA SER A 20 14.28 5.16 1.06
C SER A 20 14.57 4.23 2.25
N GLU A 21 15.20 3.08 1.97
CA GLU A 21 15.53 2.05 2.95
C GLU A 21 16.92 2.26 3.61
N THR A 22 17.87 2.89 2.92
CA THR A 22 19.28 2.98 3.36
C THR A 22 19.67 4.35 3.92
N LEU A 23 18.95 4.85 4.94
CA LEU A 23 19.34 5.96 5.85
C LEU A 23 19.81 7.33 5.27
N ARG A 24 20.14 7.49 3.99
CA ARG A 24 20.57 8.74 3.34
C ARG A 24 20.03 8.78 1.91
N TYR A 25 18.89 9.45 1.72
CA TYR A 25 18.70 10.16 0.46
C TYR A 25 18.39 11.61 0.77
N PRO A 26 19.16 12.56 0.21
CA PRO A 26 18.69 13.92 0.18
C PRO A 26 17.47 13.90 -0.76
N ARG A 27 16.26 14.10 -0.23
CA ARG A 27 15.08 14.46 -1.06
C ARG A 27 15.40 15.59 -2.06
N ARG A 28 16.46 16.35 -1.78
CA ARG A 28 17.02 17.44 -2.59
C ARG A 28 18.05 16.99 -3.64
N SER A 29 18.40 15.71 -3.74
CA SER A 29 19.34 15.26 -4.77
C SER A 29 18.74 15.48 -6.14
N GLN A 30 19.58 15.89 -7.07
CA GLN A 30 19.14 16.16 -8.44
C GLN A 30 18.59 14.90 -9.10
N ASP A 31 19.13 13.74 -8.75
CA ASP A 31 18.68 12.44 -9.27
C ASP A 31 17.31 12.03 -8.73
N PHE A 32 17.02 12.30 -7.45
CA PHE A 32 15.68 12.09 -6.90
C PHE A 32 14.65 12.93 -7.64
N GLN A 33 14.92 14.22 -7.84
CA GLN A 33 14.01 15.08 -8.57
C GLN A 33 13.87 14.68 -10.05
N LYS A 34 14.96 14.23 -10.69
CA LYS A 34 14.93 13.70 -12.06
C LYS A 34 14.06 12.45 -12.15
N ALA A 35 14.14 11.54 -11.18
CA ALA A 35 13.33 10.33 -11.13
C ALA A 35 11.84 10.64 -11.00
N ILE A 36 11.48 11.56 -10.09
CA ILE A 36 10.09 12.02 -9.90
C ILE A 36 9.55 12.69 -11.18
N ARG A 37 10.30 13.61 -11.80
CA ARG A 37 9.89 14.24 -13.07
C ARG A 37 9.76 13.21 -14.20
N SER A 38 10.62 12.19 -14.21
CA SER A 38 10.56 11.13 -15.21
C SER A 38 9.34 10.25 -15.04
N TYR A 39 8.93 9.93 -13.81
CA TYR A 39 7.67 9.27 -13.51
C TYR A 39 6.48 10.05 -14.07
N ASP A 40 6.41 11.35 -13.75
CA ASP A 40 5.31 12.22 -14.17
C ASP A 40 5.18 12.29 -15.70
N ARG A 41 6.32 12.50 -16.36
CA ARG A 41 6.39 12.54 -17.82
C ARG A 41 5.96 11.21 -18.44
N LEU A 42 6.40 10.08 -17.89
CA LEU A 42 6.05 8.76 -18.41
C LEU A 42 4.56 8.47 -18.26
N VAL A 43 3.97 8.75 -17.09
CA VAL A 43 2.53 8.55 -16.85
C VAL A 43 1.72 9.45 -17.79
N LYS A 44 2.10 10.72 -17.92
CA LYS A 44 1.44 11.66 -18.83
C LYS A 44 1.51 11.20 -20.29
N ASN A 45 2.68 10.81 -20.78
CA ASN A 45 2.84 10.34 -22.15
C ASN A 45 2.06 9.04 -22.39
N ALA A 46 2.11 8.10 -21.45
CA ALA A 46 1.37 6.85 -21.55
C ALA A 46 -0.15 7.08 -21.56
N LEU A 47 -0.67 8.09 -20.84
CA LEU A 47 -2.08 8.50 -20.90
C LEU A 47 -2.49 9.07 -22.27
N ILE A 48 -1.57 9.75 -22.95
CA ILE A 48 -1.78 10.26 -24.33
C ILE A 48 -1.77 9.10 -25.32
N GLU A 49 -0.81 8.18 -25.20
CA GLU A 49 -0.68 6.98 -26.05
C GLU A 49 -1.86 6.01 -25.88
N ASN A 50 -2.54 6.05 -24.74
CA ASN A 50 -3.69 5.20 -24.43
C ASN A 50 -4.95 6.07 -24.22
N PRO A 51 -5.49 6.74 -25.26
CA PRO A 51 -6.58 7.70 -25.14
C PRO A 51 -7.87 7.06 -24.58
N PRO A 52 -8.81 7.89 -24.06
CA PRO A 52 -10.09 7.37 -23.58
C PRO A 52 -10.90 6.75 -24.70
N VAL A 53 -11.61 5.68 -24.36
CA VAL A 53 -12.55 5.04 -25.29
C VAL A 53 -13.76 5.95 -25.46
N CYS A 54 -14.23 6.10 -26.70
CA CYS A 54 -15.43 6.87 -27.02
C CYS A 54 -16.65 6.39 -26.20
N SER A 55 -17.55 7.33 -25.89
CA SER A 55 -18.75 7.01 -25.10
C SER A 55 -19.56 5.90 -25.75
N SER A 56 -19.91 4.88 -24.98
CA SER A 56 -20.69 3.74 -25.48
C SER A 56 -22.18 4.07 -25.74
N GLY A 57 -22.64 5.27 -25.39
CA GLY A 57 -24.06 5.68 -25.46
C GLY A 57 -24.97 4.96 -24.45
N LYS A 58 -24.44 4.01 -23.67
CA LYS A 58 -25.18 3.25 -22.66
C LYS A 58 -25.20 3.99 -21.32
N ARG A 59 -26.25 3.78 -20.52
CA ARG A 59 -26.35 4.31 -19.15
C ARG A 59 -25.17 3.80 -18.30
N GLY A 60 -24.45 4.72 -17.67
CA GLY A 60 -23.31 4.43 -16.78
C GLY A 60 -21.95 4.84 -17.36
N ARG A 61 -20.88 4.67 -16.56
CA ARG A 61 -19.52 5.04 -16.97
C ARG A 61 -19.03 4.10 -18.07
N THR A 62 -18.55 4.65 -19.19
CA THR A 62 -17.94 3.84 -20.25
C THR A 62 -16.68 3.16 -19.75
N ALA A 63 -16.66 1.82 -19.83
CA ALA A 63 -15.52 1.01 -19.44
C ALA A 63 -14.30 1.38 -20.29
N GLN A 64 -13.17 1.63 -19.62
CA GLN A 64 -11.88 1.87 -20.27
C GLN A 64 -11.04 0.59 -20.26
N SER A 65 -9.99 0.54 -21.08
CA SER A 65 -9.04 -0.58 -21.05
C SER A 65 -8.35 -0.72 -19.68
N SER A 66 -7.94 -1.94 -19.34
CA SER A 66 -7.18 -2.22 -18.12
C SER A 66 -5.91 -1.36 -18.03
N THR A 67 -5.20 -1.20 -19.14
CA THR A 67 -4.02 -0.32 -19.27
C THR A 67 -4.35 1.12 -18.91
N ARG A 68 -5.44 1.68 -19.46
CA ARG A 68 -5.82 3.07 -19.17
C ARG A 68 -6.28 3.24 -17.73
N ASN A 69 -7.04 2.28 -17.19
CA ASN A 69 -7.46 2.30 -15.79
C ASN A 69 -6.25 2.32 -14.84
N LEU A 70 -5.22 1.52 -15.14
CA LEU A 70 -3.96 1.54 -14.38
C LEU A 70 -3.26 2.90 -14.48
N LEU A 71 -3.16 3.48 -15.66
CA LEU A 71 -2.54 4.80 -15.85
C LEU A 71 -3.29 5.92 -15.12
N ILE A 72 -4.62 5.89 -15.15
CA ILE A 72 -5.47 6.80 -14.38
C ILE A 72 -5.15 6.65 -12.89
N ARG A 73 -5.08 5.42 -12.37
CA ARG A 73 -4.72 5.17 -10.97
C ARG A 73 -3.33 5.67 -10.63
N LEU A 74 -2.33 5.43 -11.48
CA LEU A 74 -0.97 5.92 -11.30
C LEU A 74 -0.92 7.46 -11.27
N SER A 75 -1.74 8.12 -12.07
CA SER A 75 -1.85 9.58 -12.10
C SER A 75 -2.60 10.14 -10.87
N GLU A 76 -3.78 9.60 -10.56
CA GLU A 76 -4.65 10.10 -9.48
C GLU A 76 -4.04 9.84 -8.10
N HIS A 77 -3.42 8.67 -7.91
CA HIS A 77 -2.80 8.27 -6.64
C HIS A 77 -1.28 8.46 -6.62
N ARG A 78 -0.75 9.31 -7.50
CA ARG A 78 0.69 9.59 -7.60
C ARG A 78 1.34 9.84 -6.23
N ASN A 79 0.72 10.68 -5.41
CA ASN A 79 1.27 11.05 -4.11
C ASN A 79 1.29 9.88 -3.14
N ASP A 80 0.28 9.01 -3.18
CA ASP A 80 0.22 7.81 -2.35
C ASP A 80 1.26 6.78 -2.81
N ILE A 81 1.35 6.56 -4.13
CA ILE A 81 2.30 5.61 -4.74
C ILE A 81 3.75 6.01 -4.45
N LEU A 82 4.07 7.31 -4.53
CA LEU A 82 5.42 7.80 -4.28
C LEU A 82 5.67 8.13 -2.80
N ARG A 83 4.68 7.94 -1.92
CA ARG A 83 4.74 8.43 -0.53
C ARG A 83 5.89 7.83 0.26
N PHE A 84 6.22 6.55 0.03
CA PHE A 84 7.37 5.87 0.66
C PHE A 84 8.70 6.59 0.39
N ALA A 85 8.84 7.23 -0.78
CA ALA A 85 10.05 7.95 -1.17
C ALA A 85 10.21 9.27 -0.37
N PHE A 86 9.13 9.71 0.26
CA PHE A 86 9.06 10.94 1.03
C PHE A 86 8.98 10.64 2.53
N ASP A 87 8.10 9.75 2.97
CA ASP A 87 7.81 9.44 4.37
C ASP A 87 8.39 8.09 4.78
N ARG A 88 9.39 8.10 5.66
CA ARG A 88 10.08 6.90 6.15
C ARG A 88 9.19 5.96 6.95
N LYS A 89 8.07 6.46 7.48
CA LYS A 89 7.12 5.62 8.22
C LYS A 89 6.33 4.71 7.28
N ILE A 90 6.41 4.96 5.96
CA ILE A 90 5.65 4.25 4.94
C ILE A 90 6.61 3.34 4.19
N PRO A 91 6.45 2.01 4.35
CA PRO A 91 7.25 1.06 3.57
C PRO A 91 6.91 1.16 2.08
N PHE A 92 7.85 0.74 1.24
CA PHE A 92 7.64 0.66 -0.21
C PHE A 92 6.52 -0.32 -0.59
N ASP A 93 6.45 -1.45 0.12
CA ASP A 93 5.45 -2.48 -0.12
C ASP A 93 4.29 -2.39 0.87
N ASN A 94 3.18 -3.02 0.50
CA ASN A 94 1.96 -3.10 1.31
C ASN A 94 1.83 -4.45 2.03
N ASN A 95 2.89 -5.27 2.10
CA ASN A 95 2.82 -6.66 2.54
C ASN A 95 2.22 -6.80 3.94
N GLN A 96 2.56 -5.87 4.84
CA GLN A 96 2.05 -5.88 6.20
C GLN A 96 0.55 -5.55 6.24
N ALA A 97 0.11 -4.53 5.49
CA ALA A 97 -1.29 -4.16 5.40
C ALA A 97 -2.14 -5.28 4.79
N GLU A 98 -1.63 -5.94 3.74
CA GLU A 98 -2.31 -7.10 3.15
C GLU A 98 -2.40 -8.26 4.13
N ARG A 99 -1.31 -8.64 4.80
CA ARG A 99 -1.32 -9.70 5.83
C ARG A 99 -2.33 -9.42 6.94
N ASP A 100 -2.44 -8.17 7.38
CA ASP A 100 -3.37 -7.78 8.44
C ASP A 100 -4.82 -7.86 7.95
N ILE A 101 -5.12 -7.41 6.72
CA ILE A 101 -6.45 -7.50 6.11
C ILE A 101 -6.84 -8.95 5.80
N LEU A 102 -5.89 -9.78 5.39
CA LEU A 102 -6.14 -11.18 5.04
C LEU A 102 -6.74 -11.95 6.21
N MET A 103 -6.39 -11.62 7.45
CA MET A 103 -6.94 -12.27 8.64
C MET A 103 -8.45 -12.07 8.77
N PHE A 104 -8.96 -10.94 8.31
CA PHE A 104 -10.40 -10.70 8.22
C PHE A 104 -11.06 -11.67 7.24
N LYS A 105 -10.46 -11.83 6.04
CA LYS A 105 -10.95 -12.79 5.03
C LYS A 105 -10.83 -14.23 5.48
N VAL A 106 -9.75 -14.60 6.16
CA VAL A 106 -9.54 -15.95 6.72
C VAL A 106 -10.62 -16.27 7.75
N LYS A 107 -10.92 -15.33 8.67
CA LYS A 107 -12.02 -15.51 9.63
C LYS A 107 -13.36 -15.74 8.92
N ALA A 108 -13.67 -14.90 7.93
CA ALA A 108 -14.90 -15.02 7.14
C ALA A 108 -15.00 -16.37 6.41
N LYS A 109 -13.89 -16.83 5.82
CA LYS A 109 -13.81 -18.08 5.06
C LYS A 109 -13.92 -19.33 5.95
N ILE A 110 -13.15 -19.38 7.04
CA ILE A 110 -13.00 -20.60 7.87
C ILE A 110 -14.10 -20.67 8.94
N SER A 111 -14.49 -19.53 9.50
CA SER A 111 -15.33 -19.49 10.71
C SER A 111 -16.56 -18.61 10.53
N GLY A 112 -16.95 -18.33 9.29
CA GLY A 112 -18.07 -17.48 8.93
C GLY A 112 -17.85 -15.98 9.21
N CYS A 113 -18.76 -15.16 8.69
CA CYS A 113 -18.75 -13.71 8.86
C CYS A 113 -18.99 -13.28 10.33
N PHE A 114 -18.56 -12.08 10.66
CA PHE A 114 -18.87 -11.47 11.96
C PHE A 114 -20.37 -11.16 12.06
N ARG A 115 -20.98 -11.51 13.21
CA ARG A 115 -22.41 -11.29 13.47
C ARG A 115 -22.72 -9.93 14.10
N SER A 116 -21.69 -9.17 14.51
CA SER A 116 -21.86 -7.85 15.10
C SER A 116 -20.60 -6.99 14.93
N LYS A 117 -20.78 -5.67 14.93
CA LYS A 117 -19.68 -4.71 14.92
C LYS A 117 -18.76 -4.88 16.14
N LYS A 118 -19.34 -5.15 17.32
CA LYS A 118 -18.58 -5.45 18.55
C LYS A 118 -17.63 -6.63 18.36
N GLY A 119 -18.06 -7.69 17.67
CA GLY A 119 -17.20 -8.84 17.36
C GLY A 119 -16.05 -8.49 16.41
N ILE A 120 -16.29 -7.59 15.45
CA ILE A 120 -15.24 -7.04 14.56
C ILE A 120 -14.23 -6.25 15.39
N ASP A 121 -14.70 -5.34 16.25
CA ASP A 121 -13.84 -4.47 17.05
C ASP A 121 -12.93 -5.27 17.99
N VAL A 122 -13.48 -6.29 18.65
CA VAL A 122 -12.69 -7.20 19.52
C VAL A 122 -11.64 -7.96 18.69
N PHE A 123 -12.02 -8.48 17.53
CA PHE A 123 -11.09 -9.17 16.64
C PHE A 123 -9.94 -8.26 16.19
N CYS A 124 -10.26 -7.05 15.73
CA CYS A 124 -9.27 -6.07 15.31
C CYS A 124 -8.33 -5.70 16.46
N ARG A 125 -8.84 -5.45 17.68
CA ARG A 125 -8.02 -5.15 18.86
C ARG A 125 -7.05 -6.27 19.20
N LEU A 126 -7.52 -7.52 19.24
CA LEU A 126 -6.67 -8.69 19.53
C LEU A 126 -5.59 -8.88 18.47
N ARG A 127 -5.92 -8.72 17.18
CA ARG A 127 -4.95 -8.84 16.10
C ARG A 127 -3.93 -7.69 16.11
N SER A 128 -4.36 -6.47 16.39
CA SER A 128 -3.46 -5.33 16.59
C SER A 128 -2.49 -5.58 17.74
N TYR A 129 -2.97 -6.07 18.89
CA TYR A 129 -2.12 -6.41 20.03
C TYR A 129 -1.11 -7.52 19.70
N ALA A 130 -1.55 -8.60 19.04
CA ALA A 130 -0.66 -9.66 18.55
C ALA A 130 0.41 -9.14 17.57
N SER A 131 0.06 -8.19 16.69
CA SER A 131 1.00 -7.54 15.79
C SER A 131 2.04 -6.73 16.58
N THR A 132 1.62 -6.01 17.63
CA THR A 132 2.51 -5.27 18.53
C THR A 132 3.48 -6.18 19.27
N ILE A 133 2.99 -7.29 19.86
CA ILE A 133 3.85 -8.28 20.54
C ILE A 133 4.97 -8.73 19.61
N ARG A 134 4.61 -9.13 18.38
CA ARG A 134 5.57 -9.62 17.39
C ARG A 134 6.56 -8.55 16.93
N LYS A 135 6.12 -7.30 16.77
CA LYS A 135 6.99 -6.17 16.40
C LYS A 135 8.00 -5.82 17.51
N ARG A 136 7.63 -6.03 18.78
CA ARG A 136 8.51 -5.81 19.94
C ARG A 136 9.45 -6.99 20.23
N GLY A 137 9.35 -8.09 19.48
CA GLY A 137 10.17 -9.28 19.68
C GLY A 137 9.84 -10.07 20.96
N THR A 138 8.71 -9.76 21.62
CA THR A 138 8.27 -10.47 22.82
C THR A 138 7.56 -11.77 22.45
N GLY A 139 7.66 -12.80 23.28
CA GLY A 139 6.93 -14.04 23.08
C GLY A 139 5.41 -13.82 23.09
N MET A 140 4.67 -14.50 22.21
CA MET A 140 3.20 -14.37 22.15
C MET A 140 2.53 -14.70 23.49
N TYR A 141 3.00 -15.77 24.15
CA TYR A 141 2.51 -16.17 25.47
C TYR A 141 2.72 -15.07 26.52
N GLU A 142 3.94 -14.54 26.64
CA GLU A 142 4.28 -13.46 27.57
C GLU A 142 3.46 -12.19 27.29
N GLY A 143 3.29 -11.84 26.01
CA GLY A 143 2.47 -10.71 25.61
C GLY A 143 1.01 -10.84 26.02
N PHE A 144 0.41 -12.03 25.91
CA PHE A 144 -0.95 -12.27 26.38
C PHE A 144 -1.04 -12.40 27.90
N LEU A 145 -0.01 -12.94 28.57
CA LEU A 145 0.05 -13.00 30.03
C LEU A 145 0.05 -11.60 30.63
N THR A 146 0.86 -10.68 30.09
CA THR A 146 0.90 -9.29 30.53
C THR A 146 -0.41 -8.54 30.30
N LEU A 147 -1.15 -8.87 29.23
CA LEU A 147 -2.51 -8.36 29.02
C LEU A 147 -3.47 -8.86 30.10
N ALA A 148 -3.40 -10.15 30.45
CA ALA A 148 -4.28 -10.76 31.45
C ALA A 148 -4.01 -10.26 32.87
N THR A 149 -2.75 -9.93 33.20
CA THR A 149 -2.35 -9.40 34.51
C THR A 149 -2.49 -7.88 34.63
N GLY A 150 -3.08 -7.21 33.64
CA GLY A 150 -3.37 -5.77 33.68
C GLY A 150 -2.19 -4.87 33.34
N SER A 151 -1.10 -5.41 32.81
CA SER A 151 0.10 -4.67 32.40
C SER A 151 0.39 -4.81 30.89
N PRO A 152 -0.55 -4.46 29.99
CA PRO A 152 -0.42 -4.75 28.57
C PRO A 152 0.72 -3.97 27.90
N LEU A 153 1.32 -4.58 26.87
CA LEU A 153 2.25 -3.87 26.00
C LEU A 153 1.53 -2.71 25.29
N THR A 154 2.09 -1.50 25.38
CA THR A 154 1.52 -0.31 24.75
C THR A 154 1.44 -0.48 23.23
N ILE A 155 0.26 -0.27 22.66
CA ILE A 155 0.02 -0.41 21.21
C ILE A 155 0.61 0.78 20.42
N PHE A 156 0.91 1.89 21.10
CA PHE A 156 1.53 3.08 20.54
C PHE A 156 2.79 3.44 21.33
N GLY A 157 3.94 3.41 20.67
CA GLY A 157 5.24 3.88 21.12
C GLY A 157 6.04 4.30 19.89
#